data_AF-A0A0F0GX83-F1
#
_entry.id   AF-A0A0F0GX83-F1
#
_cell.length_a   1.000
_cell.length_b   1.000
_cell.length_c   1.000
_cell.angle_alpha   90.00
_cell.angle_beta   90.00
_cell.angle_gamma   90.00
#
_symmetry.space_group_name_H-M   'P 1'
#
loop_
_entity.id
_entity.type
_entity.pdbx_description
1 polymer ?
#
loop_
_entity_poly.entity_id
_entity_poly.type
_entity_poly.pdbx_seq_one_letter_code
_entity_poly.pdbx_strand_id
1 'polypeptide(L)'
;MKRRTELISLAALAGPLVVVGVLLGVSRLLDFSGPSIQDTYHFEVLDTRFGFHVGTASNQVAGLDEAARQAYRKFELLDYLFLALYAVVLTLAIRAVTQPGTWSRKLAWLPVAAATFDALEDLTTLIALGSLTPSSCALVIILCAGIVKHVFFYAALAALAVSGAVFAWRRKQMRYKREDTIKQTYFSLRLALTLLVGMLLLALAIHAVPPWCAFHSISAYYYSPLQATFVGVLVAIGICLVVYQGTTYAENLLLDIAGFMAFIVAFAPTSKPLDDKGQPVCAGSYVSSDARIADIVWGNVFPLLLVAAVATFVVLLTRLNKDKITDEDEAAANRKEVGRLVAGLVAQVLVLGAFFGLRGQFEEKAHGVAATTLFVCIILVVLINHQGRVQDPDNEGKKSRHIYLIVAIVMAATLAACVLVHIMRGGWPHLILAIELGLIVEFAAFWAIQTGELKGAANRPPAPPNGAPQDTADGPPANQPEQLEDAADPAPANQDA
;
A
#
# COMPACT_ATOMS: atom_id res chain seq x y z
N MET A 1 -28.98 6.54 12.01
CA MET A 1 -28.54 7.17 10.75
C MET A 1 -27.04 7.04 10.49
N LYS A 2 -26.15 7.47 11.40
CA LYS A 2 -24.67 7.43 11.25
C LYS A 2 -24.10 6.07 10.76
N ARG A 3 -24.55 4.96 11.34
CA ARG A 3 -24.12 3.58 10.99
C ARG A 3 -24.55 3.13 9.58
N ARG A 4 -25.72 3.59 9.09
CA ARG A 4 -26.18 3.32 7.72
C ARG A 4 -25.37 4.12 6.70
N THR A 5 -25.00 5.37 7.03
CA THR A 5 -24.20 6.21 6.15
C THR A 5 -22.76 5.70 6.00
N GLU A 6 -22.16 5.14 7.06
CA GLU A 6 -20.82 4.54 7.01
C GLU A 6 -20.79 3.21 6.23
N LEU A 7 -21.80 2.34 6.40
CA LEU A 7 -21.94 1.10 5.62
C LEU A 7 -22.15 1.38 4.12
N ILE A 8 -22.95 2.39 3.78
CA ILE A 8 -23.12 2.83 2.38
C ILE A 8 -21.82 3.40 1.82
N SER A 9 -21.01 4.08 2.64
CA SER A 9 -19.73 4.66 2.23
C SER A 9 -18.62 3.63 2.00
N LEU A 10 -18.54 2.59 2.85
CA LEU A 10 -17.61 1.48 2.67
C LEU A 10 -18.01 0.61 1.48
N ALA A 11 -19.30 0.34 1.29
CA ALA A 11 -19.81 -0.34 0.11
C ALA A 11 -19.60 0.45 -1.19
N ALA A 12 -19.64 1.79 -1.13
CA ALA A 12 -19.38 2.66 -2.28
C ALA A 12 -17.89 2.74 -2.69
N LEU A 13 -16.96 2.58 -1.74
CA LEU A 13 -15.52 2.58 -2.01
C LEU A 13 -14.98 1.18 -2.31
N ALA A 14 -15.43 0.16 -1.58
CA ALA A 14 -15.01 -1.22 -1.77
C ALA A 14 -15.75 -1.90 -2.93
N GLY A 15 -17.02 -1.55 -3.18
CA GLY A 15 -17.83 -2.16 -4.23
C GLY A 15 -17.20 -2.07 -5.62
N PRO A 16 -16.75 -0.89 -6.09
CA PRO A 16 -16.09 -0.77 -7.39
C PRO A 16 -14.75 -1.52 -7.46
N LEU A 17 -13.94 -1.52 -6.39
CA LEU A 17 -12.67 -2.26 -6.34
C LEU A 17 -12.86 -3.77 -6.30
N VAL A 18 -13.87 -4.25 -5.56
CA VAL A 18 -14.26 -5.66 -5.51
C VAL A 18 -14.83 -6.08 -6.85
N VAL A 19 -15.64 -5.25 -7.51
CA VAL A 19 -16.18 -5.57 -8.83
C VAL A 19 -15.09 -5.53 -9.90
N VAL A 20 -14.16 -4.57 -9.88
CA VAL A 20 -12.98 -4.57 -10.76
C VAL A 20 -12.11 -5.81 -10.50
N GLY A 21 -11.89 -6.17 -9.24
CA GLY A 21 -11.14 -7.39 -8.87
C GLY A 21 -11.85 -8.68 -9.31
N VAL A 22 -13.17 -8.75 -9.18
CA VAL A 22 -14.00 -9.87 -9.66
C VAL A 22 -14.01 -9.91 -11.18
N LEU A 23 -14.13 -8.78 -11.87
CA LEU A 23 -14.08 -8.70 -13.33
C LEU A 23 -12.71 -9.11 -13.89
N LEU A 24 -11.62 -8.64 -13.28
CA LEU A 24 -10.25 -9.04 -13.62
C LEU A 24 -9.95 -10.50 -13.25
N GLY A 25 -10.59 -11.01 -12.20
CA GLY A 25 -10.49 -12.42 -11.81
C GLY A 25 -11.26 -13.34 -12.77
N VAL A 26 -12.48 -12.95 -13.14
CA VAL A 26 -13.34 -13.68 -14.09
C VAL A 26 -12.74 -13.65 -15.50
N SER A 27 -12.19 -12.52 -15.96
CA SER A 27 -11.52 -12.44 -17.26
C SER A 27 -10.30 -13.37 -17.35
N ARG A 28 -9.58 -13.55 -16.24
CA ARG A 28 -8.46 -14.50 -16.14
C ARG A 28 -8.90 -15.97 -15.98
N LEU A 29 -10.04 -16.23 -15.35
CA LEU A 29 -10.58 -17.59 -15.16
C LEU A 29 -11.24 -18.16 -16.43
N LEU A 30 -11.71 -17.30 -17.33
CA LEU A 30 -12.39 -17.68 -18.56
C LEU A 30 -11.47 -17.71 -19.79
N ASP A 31 -10.13 -17.58 -19.61
CA ASP A 31 -9.16 -17.34 -20.70
C ASP A 31 -9.59 -16.19 -21.63
N PHE A 32 -10.33 -15.24 -21.05
CA PHE A 32 -11.03 -14.17 -21.74
C PHE A 32 -10.21 -12.88 -21.67
N SER A 33 -9.11 -12.85 -22.43
CA SER A 33 -8.31 -11.64 -22.62
C SER A 33 -7.71 -11.63 -24.02
N GLY A 34 -7.57 -10.45 -24.63
CA GLY A 34 -6.90 -10.28 -25.93
C GLY A 34 -5.56 -11.04 -26.02
N PRO A 35 -4.69 -10.97 -25.00
CA PRO A 35 -3.45 -11.76 -24.94
C PRO A 35 -3.66 -13.28 -24.94
N SER A 36 -4.66 -13.78 -24.21
CA SER A 36 -4.99 -15.23 -24.19
C SER A 36 -5.43 -15.75 -25.56
N ILE A 37 -6.24 -14.96 -26.28
CA ILE A 37 -6.68 -15.30 -27.64
C ILE A 37 -5.51 -15.22 -28.61
N GLN A 38 -4.66 -14.20 -28.49
CA GLN A 38 -3.46 -14.01 -29.29
C GLN A 38 -2.44 -15.13 -29.09
N ASP A 39 -2.25 -15.61 -27.87
CA ASP A 39 -1.36 -16.73 -27.55
C ASP A 39 -1.93 -18.09 -28.02
N THR A 40 -3.25 -18.27 -27.94
CA THR A 40 -3.91 -19.54 -28.29
C THR A 40 -4.07 -19.75 -29.80
N TYR A 41 -4.33 -18.67 -30.54
CA TYR A 41 -4.66 -18.73 -31.97
C TYR A 41 -3.65 -18.01 -32.86
N HIS A 42 -2.56 -17.46 -32.27
CA HIS A 42 -1.46 -16.79 -32.97
C HIS A 42 -1.88 -15.65 -33.92
N PHE A 43 -2.98 -14.95 -33.61
CA PHE A 43 -3.42 -13.77 -34.36
C PHE A 43 -3.58 -12.56 -33.44
N GLU A 44 -3.27 -11.38 -33.97
CA GLU A 44 -3.41 -10.12 -33.24
C GLU A 44 -4.87 -9.64 -33.34
N VAL A 45 -5.54 -9.48 -32.19
CA VAL A 45 -6.86 -8.86 -32.10
C VAL A 45 -6.75 -7.40 -32.53
N LEU A 46 -7.77 -6.84 -33.17
CA LEU A 46 -7.74 -5.42 -33.58
C LEU A 46 -7.56 -4.53 -32.36
N ASP A 47 -6.39 -3.91 -32.22
CA ASP A 47 -6.14 -2.94 -31.15
C ASP A 47 -6.67 -1.57 -31.59
N THR A 48 -7.93 -1.29 -31.26
CA THR A 48 -8.64 -0.05 -31.63
C THR A 48 -8.26 1.17 -30.77
N ARG A 49 -7.09 1.11 -30.12
CA ARG A 49 -6.47 2.21 -29.37
C ARG A 49 -5.87 3.28 -30.29
N PHE A 50 -5.28 4.30 -29.66
CA PHE A 50 -4.52 5.35 -30.35
C PHE A 50 -3.38 4.73 -31.18
N GLY A 51 -3.52 4.75 -32.52
CA GLY A 51 -2.55 4.15 -33.46
C GLY A 51 -3.15 3.21 -34.51
N PHE A 52 -4.47 2.99 -34.50
CA PHE A 52 -5.16 2.12 -35.46
C PHE A 52 -5.14 2.66 -36.91
N HIS A 53 -4.68 1.82 -37.85
CA HIS A 53 -4.64 2.13 -39.28
C HIS A 53 -5.57 1.19 -40.08
N VAL A 54 -6.53 1.77 -40.81
CA VAL A 54 -7.55 1.04 -41.59
C VAL A 54 -6.96 0.02 -42.57
N GLY A 55 -5.82 0.35 -43.22
CA GLY A 55 -5.14 -0.56 -44.14
C GLY A 55 -4.57 -1.80 -43.44
N THR A 56 -3.98 -1.64 -42.26
CA THR A 56 -3.43 -2.73 -41.45
C THR A 56 -4.56 -3.63 -40.91
N ALA A 57 -5.64 -3.01 -40.44
CA ALA A 57 -6.82 -3.71 -39.93
C ALA A 57 -7.53 -4.56 -41.00
N SER A 58 -7.63 -4.06 -42.23
CA SER A 58 -8.23 -4.79 -43.36
C SER A 58 -7.45 -6.08 -43.66
N ASN A 59 -6.12 -5.99 -43.68
CA ASN A 59 -5.24 -7.13 -43.91
C ASN A 59 -5.28 -8.14 -42.76
N GLN A 60 -5.36 -7.67 -41.50
CA GLN A 60 -5.48 -8.52 -40.32
C GLN A 60 -6.79 -9.33 -40.33
N VAL A 61 -7.93 -8.68 -40.59
CA VAL A 61 -9.24 -9.37 -40.63
C VAL A 61 -9.35 -10.33 -41.81
N ALA A 62 -8.80 -9.96 -42.98
CA ALA A 62 -8.77 -10.82 -44.15
C ALA A 62 -7.91 -12.08 -43.94
N GLY A 63 -6.86 -12.00 -43.13
CA GLY A 63 -5.95 -13.10 -42.80
C GLY A 63 -6.48 -14.10 -41.76
N LEU A 64 -7.63 -13.84 -41.12
CA LEU A 64 -8.20 -14.74 -40.13
C LEU A 64 -8.85 -15.97 -40.77
N ASP A 65 -8.46 -17.16 -40.30
CA ASP A 65 -9.16 -18.41 -40.61
C ASP A 65 -10.52 -18.51 -39.88
N GLU A 66 -11.32 -19.52 -40.20
CA GLU A 66 -12.67 -19.66 -39.67
C GLU A 66 -12.68 -19.92 -38.15
N ALA A 67 -11.67 -20.64 -37.63
CA ALA A 67 -11.55 -20.92 -36.20
C ALA A 67 -11.23 -19.64 -35.41
N ALA A 68 -10.31 -18.82 -35.91
CA ALA A 68 -9.96 -17.52 -35.36
C ALA A 68 -11.14 -16.55 -35.41
N ARG A 69 -11.89 -16.50 -36.52
CA ARG A 69 -13.12 -15.69 -36.62
C ARG A 69 -14.17 -16.10 -35.60
N GLN A 70 -14.35 -17.39 -35.35
CA GLN A 70 -15.30 -17.89 -34.35
C GLN A 70 -14.86 -17.57 -32.91
N ALA A 71 -13.57 -17.71 -32.61
CA ALA A 71 -13.01 -17.31 -31.32
C ALA A 71 -13.17 -15.80 -31.10
N TYR A 72 -12.90 -14.99 -32.12
CA TYR A 72 -13.05 -13.54 -32.06
C TYR A 72 -14.52 -13.13 -31.89
N ARG A 73 -15.48 -13.74 -32.61
CA ARG A 73 -16.92 -13.48 -32.39
C ARG A 73 -17.37 -13.82 -30.97
N LYS A 74 -16.88 -14.92 -30.39
CA LYS A 74 -17.17 -15.27 -28.99
C LYS A 74 -16.61 -14.23 -28.03
N PHE A 75 -15.42 -13.70 -28.34
CA PHE A 75 -14.80 -12.64 -27.55
C PHE A 75 -15.67 -11.38 -27.52
N GLU A 76 -16.03 -10.87 -28.69
CA GLU A 76 -16.91 -9.70 -28.87
C GLU A 76 -18.27 -9.88 -28.16
N LEU A 77 -18.87 -11.07 -28.25
CA LEU A 77 -20.15 -11.36 -27.58
C LEU A 77 -20.07 -11.32 -26.04
N LEU A 78 -18.96 -11.76 -25.47
CA LEU A 78 -18.72 -11.71 -24.03
C LEU A 78 -18.39 -10.30 -23.56
N ASP A 79 -17.81 -9.45 -24.42
CA ASP A 79 -17.48 -8.07 -24.07
C ASP A 79 -18.74 -7.24 -23.79
N TYR A 80 -19.86 -7.48 -24.47
CA TYR A 80 -21.14 -6.86 -24.13
C TYR A 80 -21.58 -7.06 -22.67
N LEU A 81 -21.28 -8.22 -22.07
CA LEU A 81 -21.59 -8.49 -20.66
C LEU A 81 -20.66 -7.70 -19.74
N PHE A 82 -19.37 -7.64 -20.08
CA PHE A 82 -18.38 -6.83 -19.39
C PHE A 82 -18.76 -5.34 -19.44
N LEU A 83 -19.18 -4.86 -20.60
CA LEU A 83 -19.60 -3.50 -20.87
C LEU A 83 -20.82 -3.07 -20.05
N ALA A 84 -21.83 -3.92 -19.99
CA ALA A 84 -23.03 -3.68 -19.19
C ALA A 84 -22.67 -3.57 -17.71
N LEU A 85 -21.81 -4.47 -17.21
CA LEU A 85 -21.36 -4.43 -15.82
C LEU A 85 -20.51 -3.19 -15.55
N TYR A 86 -19.57 -2.87 -16.44
CA TYR A 86 -18.72 -1.68 -16.38
C TYR A 86 -19.54 -0.39 -16.30
N ALA A 87 -20.50 -0.21 -17.21
CA ALA A 87 -21.34 0.98 -17.26
C ALA A 87 -22.13 1.17 -15.96
N VAL A 88 -22.73 0.10 -15.44
CA VAL A 88 -23.51 0.13 -14.20
C VAL A 88 -22.62 0.46 -13.00
N VAL A 89 -21.51 -0.24 -12.84
CA VAL A 89 -20.63 -0.12 -11.68
C VAL A 89 -20.01 1.26 -11.60
N LEU A 90 -19.44 1.76 -12.70
CA LEU A 90 -18.77 3.05 -12.69
C LEU A 90 -19.77 4.21 -12.54
N THR A 91 -20.96 4.07 -13.12
CA THR A 91 -22.06 5.02 -12.90
C THR A 91 -22.47 5.08 -11.44
N LEU A 92 -22.66 3.93 -10.78
CA LEU A 92 -22.98 3.86 -9.37
C LEU A 92 -21.85 4.42 -8.50
N ALA A 93 -20.60 4.12 -8.82
CA ALA A 93 -19.42 4.63 -8.14
C ALA A 93 -19.36 6.16 -8.19
N ILE A 94 -19.48 6.75 -9.39
CA ILE A 94 -19.49 8.20 -9.59
C ILE A 94 -20.65 8.82 -8.81
N ARG A 95 -21.85 8.24 -8.86
CA ARG A 95 -23.01 8.76 -8.11
C ARG A 95 -22.84 8.65 -6.59
N ALA A 96 -22.12 7.66 -6.10
CA ALA A 96 -21.88 7.48 -4.68
C ALA A 96 -20.87 8.49 -4.11
N VAL A 97 -19.90 8.94 -4.92
CA VAL A 97 -18.90 9.93 -4.49
C VAL A 97 -19.27 11.38 -4.86
N THR A 98 -20.23 11.58 -5.76
CA THR A 98 -20.73 12.92 -6.14
C THR A 98 -21.99 13.30 -5.35
N GLN A 99 -22.12 14.58 -5.00
CA GLN A 99 -23.31 15.08 -4.31
C GLN A 99 -24.55 15.02 -5.23
N PRO A 100 -25.76 14.81 -4.69
CA PRO A 100 -27.00 14.92 -5.45
C PRO A 100 -27.09 16.31 -6.09
N GLY A 101 -27.01 16.38 -7.42
CA GLY A 101 -26.96 17.63 -8.16
C GLY A 101 -26.85 17.41 -9.66
N THR A 102 -26.92 18.50 -10.42
CA THR A 102 -26.87 18.49 -11.89
C THR A 102 -25.55 17.92 -12.44
N TRP A 103 -24.43 18.17 -11.77
CA TRP A 103 -23.12 17.65 -12.16
C TRP A 103 -22.95 16.14 -11.92
N SER A 104 -23.51 15.59 -10.84
CA SER A 104 -23.51 14.14 -10.57
C SER A 104 -24.23 13.37 -11.69
N ARG A 105 -25.38 13.88 -12.14
CA ARG A 105 -26.13 13.29 -13.26
C ARG A 105 -25.35 13.38 -14.57
N LYS A 106 -24.66 14.49 -14.85
CA LYS A 106 -23.84 14.65 -16.06
C LYS A 106 -22.61 13.73 -16.08
N LEU A 107 -21.88 13.63 -14.98
CA LEU A 107 -20.70 12.78 -14.88
C LEU A 107 -21.05 11.28 -14.94
N ALA A 108 -22.21 10.91 -14.38
CA ALA A 108 -22.76 9.56 -14.44
C ALA A 108 -23.10 9.09 -15.88
N TRP A 109 -23.16 9.99 -16.86
CA TRP A 109 -23.35 9.60 -18.27
C TRP A 109 -22.04 9.22 -18.97
N LEU A 110 -20.86 9.57 -18.42
CA LEU A 110 -19.58 9.25 -19.06
C LEU A 110 -19.36 7.73 -19.23
N PRO A 111 -19.62 6.87 -18.21
CA PRO A 111 -19.49 5.42 -18.39
C PRO A 111 -20.50 4.85 -19.39
N VAL A 112 -21.71 5.42 -19.43
CA VAL A 112 -22.77 5.00 -20.36
C VAL A 112 -22.41 5.38 -21.79
N ALA A 113 -21.85 6.57 -22.01
CA ALA A 113 -21.36 7.00 -23.30
C ALA A 113 -20.20 6.11 -23.78
N ALA A 114 -19.22 5.82 -22.90
CA ALA A 114 -18.14 4.89 -23.21
C ALA A 114 -18.68 3.53 -23.66
N ALA A 115 -19.62 2.96 -22.88
CA ALA A 115 -20.27 1.70 -23.23
C ALA A 115 -21.09 1.76 -24.53
N THR A 116 -21.73 2.89 -24.84
CA THR A 116 -22.50 2.99 -26.08
C THR A 116 -21.59 2.95 -27.31
N PHE A 117 -20.44 3.62 -27.25
CA PHE A 117 -19.48 3.63 -28.36
C PHE A 117 -18.71 2.32 -28.47
N ASP A 118 -18.43 1.65 -27.36
CA ASP A 118 -17.86 0.30 -27.37
C ASP A 118 -18.83 -0.70 -28.03
N ALA A 119 -20.10 -0.70 -27.62
CA ALA A 119 -21.12 -1.56 -28.23
C ALA A 119 -21.29 -1.33 -29.75
N LEU A 120 -21.08 -0.09 -30.21
CA LEU A 120 -21.09 0.27 -31.63
C LEU A 120 -19.85 -0.27 -32.36
N GLU A 121 -18.69 -0.19 -31.72
CA GLU A 121 -17.44 -0.79 -32.21
C GLU A 121 -17.61 -2.30 -32.33
N ASP A 122 -18.00 -2.98 -31.26
CA ASP A 122 -18.15 -4.44 -31.19
C ASP A 122 -19.16 -4.94 -32.23
N LEU A 123 -20.28 -4.23 -32.39
CA LEU A 123 -21.29 -4.57 -33.40
C LEU A 123 -20.72 -4.47 -34.81
N THR A 124 -19.93 -3.43 -35.07
CA THR A 124 -19.31 -3.20 -36.37
C THR A 124 -18.19 -4.22 -36.62
N THR A 125 -17.44 -4.62 -35.59
CA THR A 125 -16.43 -5.68 -35.63
C THR A 125 -17.08 -7.03 -35.92
N LEU A 126 -18.19 -7.37 -35.26
CA LEU A 126 -18.97 -8.58 -35.53
C LEU A 126 -19.47 -8.64 -36.98
N ILE A 127 -19.96 -7.52 -37.52
CA ILE A 127 -20.36 -7.41 -38.94
C ILE A 127 -19.14 -7.60 -39.86
N ALA A 128 -17.99 -6.98 -39.53
CA ALA A 128 -16.75 -7.10 -40.30
C ALA A 128 -16.24 -8.55 -40.34
N LEU A 129 -16.25 -9.25 -39.19
CA LEU A 129 -15.88 -10.66 -39.07
C LEU A 129 -16.82 -11.61 -39.82
N GLY A 130 -18.06 -11.18 -40.12
CA GLY A 130 -19.01 -11.89 -40.96
C GLY A 130 -18.69 -11.86 -42.46
N SER A 131 -17.79 -10.97 -42.89
CA SER A 131 -17.46 -10.75 -44.30
C SER A 131 -16.05 -11.24 -44.65
N LEU A 132 -15.84 -11.70 -45.89
CA LEU A 132 -14.52 -12.09 -46.39
C LEU A 132 -13.62 -10.86 -46.63
N THR A 133 -14.23 -9.74 -47.05
CA THR A 133 -13.57 -8.45 -47.26
C THR A 133 -14.37 -7.36 -46.54
N PRO A 134 -13.96 -6.93 -45.34
CA PRO A 134 -14.68 -5.89 -44.62
C PRO A 134 -14.60 -4.56 -45.38
N SER A 135 -15.72 -3.84 -45.44
CA SER A 135 -15.75 -2.54 -46.12
C SER A 135 -14.87 -1.52 -45.39
N SER A 136 -14.18 -0.66 -46.14
CA SER A 136 -13.40 0.44 -45.56
C SER A 136 -14.25 1.34 -44.66
N CYS A 137 -15.54 1.48 -44.96
CA CYS A 137 -16.49 2.21 -44.13
C CYS A 137 -16.68 1.57 -42.75
N ALA A 138 -16.80 0.24 -42.67
CA ALA A 138 -16.93 -0.46 -41.39
C ALA A 138 -15.67 -0.29 -40.51
N LEU A 139 -14.48 -0.39 -41.12
CA LEU A 139 -13.22 -0.19 -40.41
C LEU A 139 -13.03 1.26 -39.91
N VAL A 140 -13.53 2.25 -40.64
CA VAL A 140 -13.53 3.66 -40.19
C VAL A 140 -14.50 3.87 -39.03
N ILE A 141 -15.66 3.19 -39.03
CA ILE A 141 -16.61 3.26 -37.91
C ILE A 141 -16.00 2.64 -36.65
N ILE A 142 -15.35 1.48 -36.77
CA ILE A 142 -14.61 0.82 -35.67
C ILE A 142 -13.57 1.78 -35.07
N LEU A 143 -12.78 2.45 -35.92
CA LEU A 143 -11.79 3.44 -35.48
C LEU A 143 -12.42 4.61 -34.72
N CYS A 144 -13.44 5.24 -35.30
CA CYS A 144 -14.09 6.40 -34.69
C CYS A 144 -14.75 6.04 -33.36
N ALA A 145 -15.45 4.89 -33.30
CA ALA A 145 -16.05 4.38 -32.09
C ALA A 145 -14.99 4.07 -31.01
N GLY A 146 -13.88 3.45 -31.40
CA GLY A 146 -12.73 3.14 -30.54
C GLY A 146 -12.05 4.38 -29.93
N ILE A 147 -11.87 5.44 -30.71
CA ILE A 147 -11.32 6.69 -30.17
C ILE A 147 -12.30 7.29 -29.16
N VAL A 148 -13.59 7.36 -29.52
CA VAL A 148 -14.61 8.00 -28.69
C VAL A 148 -14.83 7.23 -27.38
N LYS A 149 -14.86 5.88 -27.40
CA LYS A 149 -15.00 5.07 -26.18
C LYS A 149 -13.87 5.35 -25.20
N HIS A 150 -12.62 5.40 -25.67
CA HIS A 150 -11.46 5.62 -24.81
C HIS A 150 -11.47 7.03 -24.20
N VAL A 151 -11.88 8.05 -24.97
CA VAL A 151 -12.05 9.41 -24.45
C VAL A 151 -13.06 9.45 -23.30
N PHE A 152 -14.23 8.84 -23.48
CA PHE A 152 -15.25 8.79 -22.43
C PHE A 152 -14.84 7.91 -21.24
N PHE A 153 -14.13 6.81 -21.49
CA PHE A 153 -13.57 5.93 -20.46
C PHE A 153 -12.59 6.68 -19.55
N TYR A 154 -11.59 7.36 -20.13
CA TYR A 154 -10.64 8.14 -19.34
C TYR A 154 -11.29 9.33 -18.65
N ALA A 155 -12.27 9.98 -19.29
CA ALA A 155 -13.04 11.05 -18.66
C ALA A 155 -13.83 10.55 -17.44
N ALA A 156 -14.42 9.35 -17.51
CA ALA A 156 -15.14 8.74 -16.40
C ALA A 156 -14.22 8.39 -15.21
N LEU A 157 -13.03 7.86 -15.49
CA LEU A 157 -12.01 7.61 -14.47
C LEU A 157 -11.52 8.89 -13.80
N ALA A 158 -11.24 9.93 -14.60
CA ALA A 158 -10.85 11.25 -14.08
C ALA A 158 -11.96 11.86 -13.21
N ALA A 159 -13.21 11.77 -13.65
CA ALA A 159 -14.37 12.23 -12.90
C ALA A 159 -14.53 11.51 -11.56
N LEU A 160 -14.35 10.19 -11.55
CA LEU A 160 -14.38 9.39 -10.32
C LEU A 160 -13.25 9.81 -9.36
N ALA A 161 -12.02 9.93 -9.87
CA ALA A 161 -10.86 10.31 -9.07
C ALA A 161 -11.01 11.70 -8.44
N VAL A 162 -11.40 12.70 -9.24
CA VAL A 162 -11.62 14.08 -8.77
C VAL A 162 -12.77 14.15 -7.77
N SER A 163 -13.90 13.49 -8.07
CA SER A 163 -15.06 13.48 -7.17
C SER A 163 -14.74 12.76 -5.85
N GLY A 164 -14.01 11.65 -5.91
CA GLY A 164 -13.52 10.93 -4.74
C GLY A 164 -12.57 11.78 -3.88
N ALA A 165 -11.66 12.52 -4.51
CA ALA A 165 -10.75 13.43 -3.82
C ALA A 165 -11.50 14.58 -3.13
N VAL A 166 -12.47 15.20 -3.82
CA VAL A 166 -13.32 16.26 -3.25
C VAL A 166 -14.17 15.73 -2.10
N PHE A 167 -14.73 14.53 -2.23
CA PHE A 167 -15.50 13.87 -1.17
C PHE A 167 -14.63 13.59 0.07
N ALA A 168 -13.41 13.06 -0.12
CA ALA A 168 -12.47 12.80 0.96
C ALA A 168 -12.00 14.09 1.65
N TRP A 169 -11.70 15.13 0.87
CA TRP A 169 -11.29 16.45 1.37
C TRP A 169 -12.39 17.11 2.22
N ARG A 170 -13.65 17.05 1.77
CA ARG A 170 -14.78 17.59 2.54
C ARG A 170 -15.08 16.78 3.80
N ARG A 171 -14.92 15.45 3.75
CA ARG A 171 -15.02 14.61 4.96
C ARG A 171 -13.97 15.02 6.00
N LYS A 172 -12.75 15.37 5.57
CA LYS A 172 -11.71 15.90 6.46
C LYS A 172 -12.06 17.26 7.08
N GLN A 173 -12.92 18.07 6.45
CA GLN A 173 -13.32 19.37 7.00
C GLN A 173 -14.46 19.29 8.03
N MET A 174 -15.27 18.23 8.05
CA MET A 174 -16.36 18.09 9.01
C MET A 174 -15.88 17.49 10.32
N ARG A 175 -15.49 18.39 11.25
CA ARG A 175 -15.36 18.22 12.70
C ARG A 175 -14.13 17.40 13.13
N TYR A 176 -13.08 18.09 13.55
CA TYR A 176 -11.91 17.41 14.09
C TYR A 176 -11.17 18.21 15.18
N LYS A 177 -11.21 17.69 16.42
CA LYS A 177 -10.36 18.15 17.54
C LYS A 177 -8.98 17.52 17.35
N ARG A 178 -7.89 18.31 17.37
CA ARG A 178 -6.50 17.90 17.03
C ARG A 178 -6.06 16.55 17.63
N GLU A 179 -6.53 16.21 18.83
CA GLU A 179 -6.20 14.97 19.54
C GLU A 179 -6.73 13.71 18.87
N ASP A 180 -7.97 13.72 18.34
CA ASP A 180 -8.50 12.51 17.72
C ASP A 180 -7.66 12.19 16.44
N THR A 181 -6.99 13.19 15.82
CA THR A 181 -6.37 13.07 14.48
C THR A 181 -5.08 12.33 14.66
N ILE A 182 -4.34 12.72 15.69
CA ILE A 182 -3.12 12.04 16.12
C ILE A 182 -3.50 10.59 16.44
N LYS A 183 -4.53 10.35 17.26
CA LYS A 183 -4.93 8.98 17.60
C LYS A 183 -5.28 8.12 16.37
N GLN A 184 -6.00 8.71 15.42
CA GLN A 184 -6.35 8.05 14.17
C GLN A 184 -5.14 7.78 13.28
N THR A 185 -4.18 8.70 13.20
CA THR A 185 -2.93 8.47 12.45
C THR A 185 -2.17 7.28 13.02
N TYR A 186 -1.96 7.24 14.34
CA TYR A 186 -1.26 6.12 14.98
C TYR A 186 -1.98 4.79 14.85
N PHE A 187 -3.31 4.80 14.97
CA PHE A 187 -4.11 3.61 14.70
C PHE A 187 -3.93 3.15 13.24
N SER A 188 -4.03 4.08 12.30
CA SER A 188 -3.96 3.80 10.86
C SER A 188 -2.60 3.29 10.44
N LEU A 189 -1.50 3.83 10.98
CA LEU A 189 -0.14 3.37 10.68
C LEU A 189 0.07 1.90 11.10
N ARG A 190 -0.33 1.53 12.32
CA ARG A 190 -0.15 0.16 12.83
C ARG A 190 -1.08 -0.84 12.14
N LEU A 191 -2.31 -0.41 11.87
CA LEU A 191 -3.24 -1.19 11.07
C LEU A 191 -2.71 -1.36 9.64
N ALA A 192 -2.16 -0.32 9.02
CA ALA A 192 -1.55 -0.42 7.70
C ALA A 192 -0.38 -1.40 7.69
N LEU A 193 0.54 -1.35 8.66
CA LEU A 193 1.64 -2.32 8.79
C LEU A 193 1.14 -3.77 8.86
N THR A 194 0.04 -4.01 9.57
CA THR A 194 -0.59 -5.34 9.66
C THR A 194 -1.23 -5.74 8.32
N LEU A 195 -2.02 -4.86 7.71
CA LEU A 195 -2.75 -5.13 6.48
C LEU A 195 -1.84 -5.25 5.25
N LEU A 196 -0.73 -4.52 5.21
CA LEU A 196 0.27 -4.60 4.14
C LEU A 196 0.95 -5.98 4.13
N VAL A 197 1.27 -6.52 5.30
CA VAL A 197 1.73 -7.91 5.40
C VAL A 197 0.62 -8.89 5.02
N GLY A 198 -0.62 -8.65 5.45
CA GLY A 198 -1.77 -9.45 5.03
C GLY A 198 -1.97 -9.48 3.50
N MET A 199 -1.78 -8.34 2.84
CA MET A 199 -1.81 -8.22 1.37
C MET A 199 -0.70 -9.06 0.72
N LEU A 200 0.53 -8.99 1.26
CA LEU A 200 1.64 -9.80 0.77
C LEU A 200 1.35 -11.30 0.95
N LEU A 201 0.90 -11.72 2.13
CA LEU A 201 0.55 -13.12 2.43
C LEU A 201 -0.55 -13.65 1.50
N LEU A 202 -1.59 -12.84 1.24
CA LEU A 202 -2.66 -13.20 0.31
C LEU A 202 -2.13 -13.34 -1.12
N ALA A 203 -1.26 -12.42 -1.56
CA ALA A 203 -0.64 -12.50 -2.87
C ALA A 203 0.21 -13.77 -3.03
N LEU A 204 1.01 -14.11 -2.01
CA LEU A 204 1.80 -15.34 -1.97
C LEU A 204 0.90 -16.59 -2.00
N ALA A 205 -0.19 -16.60 -1.22
CA ALA A 205 -1.12 -17.72 -1.17
C ALA A 205 -1.82 -17.96 -2.52
N ILE A 206 -2.28 -16.89 -3.19
CA ILE A 206 -2.89 -16.99 -4.53
C ILE A 206 -1.89 -17.57 -5.54
N HIS A 207 -0.62 -17.16 -5.46
CA HIS A 207 0.43 -17.61 -6.37
C HIS A 207 1.03 -18.99 -6.00
N ALA A 208 0.62 -19.57 -4.87
CA ALA A 208 1.04 -20.91 -4.47
C ALA A 208 0.10 -22.02 -4.98
N VAL A 209 -1.02 -21.66 -5.61
CA VAL A 209 -2.02 -22.61 -6.13
C VAL A 209 -1.72 -22.95 -7.61
N PRO A 210 -1.84 -24.22 -8.04
CA PRO A 210 -1.66 -24.62 -9.44
C PRO A 210 -2.49 -23.76 -10.42
N PRO A 211 -1.95 -23.39 -11.61
CA PRO A 211 -0.74 -23.91 -12.25
C PRO A 211 0.58 -23.25 -11.79
N TRP A 212 0.55 -22.37 -10.78
CA TRP A 212 1.70 -21.60 -10.33
C TRP A 212 2.64 -22.39 -9.42
N CYS A 213 3.93 -22.04 -9.45
CA CYS A 213 5.01 -22.68 -8.68
C CYS A 213 5.42 -21.79 -7.50
N ALA A 214 5.70 -22.41 -6.35
CA ALA A 214 6.10 -21.70 -5.13
C ALA A 214 7.63 -21.54 -5.07
N PHE A 215 8.10 -20.30 -4.89
CA PHE A 215 9.52 -20.02 -4.70
C PHE A 215 10.03 -20.47 -3.32
N HIS A 216 11.34 -20.62 -3.18
CA HIS A 216 12.00 -21.07 -1.95
C HIS A 216 12.21 -19.97 -0.90
N SER A 217 11.93 -18.71 -1.24
CA SER A 217 12.03 -17.54 -0.35
C SER A 217 10.96 -16.53 -0.74
N ILE A 218 10.49 -15.74 0.23
CA ILE A 218 9.59 -14.61 -0.01
C ILE A 218 10.28 -13.57 -0.90
N SER A 219 11.56 -13.32 -0.65
CA SER A 219 12.34 -12.34 -1.42
C SER A 219 12.48 -12.71 -2.89
N ALA A 220 12.45 -14.01 -3.22
CA ALA A 220 12.56 -14.50 -4.60
C ALA A 220 11.39 -14.07 -5.50
N TYR A 221 10.24 -13.71 -4.91
CA TYR A 221 9.11 -13.13 -5.65
C TYR A 221 9.42 -11.75 -6.25
N TYR A 222 10.57 -11.16 -5.94
CA TYR A 222 11.14 -10.04 -6.71
C TYR A 222 11.29 -10.37 -8.20
N TYR A 223 11.55 -11.63 -8.55
CA TYR A 223 11.75 -12.09 -9.93
C TYR A 223 10.49 -12.72 -10.53
N SER A 224 9.31 -12.36 -10.07
CA SER A 224 8.04 -12.91 -10.55
C SER A 224 7.03 -11.79 -10.83
N PRO A 225 5.84 -12.10 -11.40
CA PRO A 225 4.77 -11.12 -11.57
C PRO A 225 4.33 -10.43 -10.27
N LEU A 226 4.68 -10.98 -9.09
CA LEU A 226 4.40 -10.38 -7.79
C LEU A 226 5.41 -9.30 -7.36
N GLN A 227 6.42 -8.99 -8.18
CA GLN A 227 7.44 -7.98 -7.90
C GLN A 227 6.81 -6.65 -7.46
N ALA A 228 5.80 -6.15 -8.19
CA ALA A 228 5.15 -4.88 -7.87
C ALA A 228 4.49 -4.88 -6.48
N THR A 229 3.85 -5.99 -6.11
CA THR A 229 3.23 -6.16 -4.78
C THR A 229 4.30 -6.23 -3.70
N PHE A 230 5.36 -7.02 -3.90
CA PHE A 230 6.47 -7.16 -2.97
C PHE A 230 7.16 -5.80 -2.70
N VAL A 231 7.56 -5.11 -3.77
CA VAL A 231 8.22 -3.79 -3.69
C VAL A 231 7.27 -2.75 -3.08
N GLY A 232 6.02 -2.70 -3.54
CA GLY A 232 5.02 -1.74 -3.06
C GLY A 232 4.72 -1.88 -1.57
N VAL A 233 4.59 -3.12 -1.08
CA VAL A 233 4.39 -3.41 0.35
C VAL A 233 5.59 -2.96 1.17
N LEU A 234 6.82 -3.27 0.74
CA LEU A 234 8.03 -2.87 1.48
C LEU A 234 8.24 -1.36 1.51
N VAL A 235 8.00 -0.66 0.40
CA VAL A 235 8.04 0.81 0.36
C VAL A 235 7.00 1.41 1.31
N ALA A 236 5.76 0.88 1.30
CA ALA A 236 4.71 1.35 2.20
C ALA A 236 5.03 1.07 3.68
N ILE A 237 5.58 -0.10 3.99
CA ILE A 237 6.07 -0.45 5.33
C ILE A 237 7.19 0.52 5.74
N GLY A 238 8.17 0.77 4.87
CA GLY A 238 9.26 1.70 5.10
C GLY A 238 8.78 3.09 5.50
N ILE A 239 7.83 3.65 4.73
CA ILE A 239 7.20 4.94 5.04
C ILE A 239 6.49 4.89 6.40
N CYS A 240 5.71 3.84 6.67
CA CYS A 240 4.97 3.72 7.92
C CYS A 240 5.91 3.68 9.13
N LEU A 241 7.04 2.95 9.03
CA LEU A 241 8.03 2.84 10.11
C LEU A 241 8.75 4.17 10.37
N VAL A 242 9.17 4.90 9.32
CA VAL A 242 9.81 6.22 9.49
C VAL A 242 8.85 7.27 10.04
N VAL A 243 7.57 7.21 9.65
CA VAL A 243 6.56 8.18 10.12
C VAL A 243 6.10 7.87 11.55
N TYR A 244 6.14 6.60 11.97
CA TYR A 244 5.70 6.20 13.29
C TYR A 244 6.68 6.67 14.37
N GLN A 245 6.20 7.50 15.30
CA GLN A 245 6.99 8.01 16.42
C GLN A 245 6.64 7.23 17.70
N GLY A 246 7.55 6.39 18.17
CA GLY A 246 7.45 5.66 19.43
C GLY A 246 7.55 6.53 20.70
N THR A 247 7.73 5.83 21.82
CA THR A 247 7.76 6.37 23.18
C THR A 247 9.11 6.96 23.56
N THR A 248 10.18 6.39 23.02
CA THR A 248 11.56 6.75 23.38
C THR A 248 12.37 7.15 22.17
N TYR A 249 13.43 7.92 22.42
CA TYR A 249 14.40 8.28 21.39
C TYR A 249 15.03 7.04 20.71
N ALA A 250 15.33 6.00 21.49
CA ALA A 250 15.88 4.76 20.97
C ALA A 250 14.88 4.02 20.06
N GLU A 251 13.60 3.98 20.44
CA GLU A 251 12.54 3.39 19.62
C GLU A 251 12.41 4.12 18.27
N ASN A 252 12.40 5.45 18.27
CA ASN A 252 12.34 6.25 17.04
C ASN A 252 13.54 6.00 16.14
N LEU A 253 14.75 5.97 16.70
CA LEU A 253 15.96 5.70 15.94
C LEU A 253 15.91 4.30 15.29
N LEU A 254 15.47 3.28 16.01
CA LEU A 254 15.37 1.92 15.50
C LEU A 254 14.30 1.79 14.41
N LEU A 255 13.16 2.46 14.58
CA LEU A 255 12.09 2.49 13.57
C LEU A 255 12.54 3.21 12.29
N ASP A 256 13.27 4.33 12.40
CA ASP A 256 13.83 5.04 11.26
C ASP A 256 14.84 4.17 10.49
N ILE A 257 15.72 3.46 11.22
CA ILE A 257 16.67 2.52 10.61
C ILE A 257 15.92 1.37 9.93
N ALA A 258 14.95 0.75 10.61
CA ALA A 258 14.15 -0.35 10.05
C ALA A 258 13.40 0.09 8.79
N GLY A 259 12.79 1.28 8.82
CA GLY A 259 12.07 1.86 7.69
C GLY A 259 12.98 2.14 6.50
N PHE A 260 14.19 2.67 6.74
CA PHE A 260 15.17 2.87 5.68
C PHE A 260 15.66 1.54 5.08
N MET A 261 15.92 0.54 5.92
CA MET A 261 16.30 -0.79 5.46
C MET A 261 15.20 -1.45 4.63
N ALA A 262 13.92 -1.19 4.91
CA ALA A 262 12.82 -1.70 4.09
C ALA A 262 12.88 -1.18 2.64
N PHE A 263 13.27 0.08 2.43
CA PHE A 263 13.49 0.60 1.08
C PHE A 263 14.67 -0.08 0.38
N ILE A 264 15.75 -0.36 1.10
CA ILE A 264 16.89 -1.11 0.54
C ILE A 264 16.47 -2.53 0.15
N VAL A 265 15.72 -3.24 1.01
CA VAL A 265 15.16 -4.57 0.67
C VAL A 265 14.25 -4.51 -0.56
N ALA A 266 13.48 -3.43 -0.71
CA ALA A 266 12.60 -3.23 -1.86
C ALA A 266 13.34 -2.97 -3.17
N PHE A 267 14.47 -2.26 -3.13
CA PHE A 267 15.18 -1.81 -4.34
C PHE A 267 16.44 -2.60 -4.67
N ALA A 268 17.04 -3.30 -3.71
CA ALA A 268 18.14 -4.22 -3.92
C ALA A 268 17.60 -5.64 -4.19
N PRO A 269 17.81 -6.21 -5.39
CA PRO A 269 17.38 -7.56 -5.68
C PRO A 269 18.02 -8.59 -4.74
N THR A 270 17.27 -9.64 -4.41
CA THR A 270 17.81 -10.81 -3.70
C THR A 270 18.58 -11.73 -4.65
N SER A 271 19.16 -12.81 -4.11
CA SER A 271 19.75 -13.89 -4.91
C SER A 271 18.76 -14.46 -5.93
N LYS A 272 19.24 -14.73 -7.14
CA LYS A 272 18.41 -15.28 -8.22
C LYS A 272 17.78 -16.61 -7.79
N PRO A 273 16.49 -16.86 -8.11
CA PRO A 273 15.83 -18.12 -7.78
C PRO A 273 16.22 -19.20 -8.79
N LEU A 274 17.45 -19.69 -8.65
CA LEU A 274 18.00 -20.79 -9.46
C LEU A 274 18.04 -22.08 -8.64
N ASP A 275 17.79 -23.21 -9.31
CA ASP A 275 18.00 -24.55 -8.76
C ASP A 275 19.49 -24.93 -8.76
N ASP A 276 19.81 -26.12 -8.23
CA ASP A 276 21.20 -26.63 -8.16
C ASP A 276 21.85 -26.82 -9.55
N LYS A 277 21.05 -26.83 -10.62
CA LYS A 277 21.48 -26.94 -12.02
C LYS A 277 21.57 -25.57 -12.72
N GLY A 278 21.35 -24.48 -11.98
CA GLY A 278 21.37 -23.11 -12.50
C GLY A 278 20.15 -22.74 -13.35
N GLN A 279 19.06 -23.52 -13.27
CA GLN A 279 17.82 -23.27 -14.00
C GLN A 279 16.82 -22.48 -13.13
N PRO A 280 15.93 -21.67 -13.72
CA PRO A 280 14.89 -20.99 -12.95
C PRO A 280 14.00 -21.99 -12.20
N VAL A 281 13.79 -21.75 -10.90
CA VAL A 281 12.98 -22.64 -10.04
C VAL A 281 11.54 -22.79 -10.54
N CYS A 282 10.96 -21.71 -11.08
CA CYS A 282 9.57 -21.68 -11.55
C CYS A 282 9.48 -21.15 -12.98
N ALA A 283 8.60 -21.73 -13.80
CA ALA A 283 8.24 -21.21 -15.11
C ALA A 283 7.67 -19.78 -14.99
N GLY A 284 8.14 -18.84 -15.82
CA GLY A 284 7.76 -17.42 -15.73
C GLY A 284 8.60 -16.57 -14.77
N SER A 285 9.66 -17.12 -14.19
CA SER A 285 10.64 -16.33 -13.42
C SER A 285 11.42 -15.37 -14.35
N TYR A 286 11.47 -14.10 -13.99
CA TYR A 286 12.24 -13.06 -14.69
C TYR A 286 13.70 -13.08 -14.26
N VAL A 287 14.42 -14.14 -14.61
CA VAL A 287 15.86 -14.21 -14.32
C VAL A 287 16.59 -13.16 -15.16
N SER A 288 17.09 -12.12 -14.48
CA SER A 288 17.84 -11.04 -15.11
C SER A 288 19.32 -11.39 -15.26
N SER A 289 19.97 -10.86 -16.31
CA SER A 289 21.42 -10.90 -16.45
C SER A 289 22.09 -10.12 -15.31
N ASP A 290 23.35 -10.43 -15.01
CA ASP A 290 24.10 -9.73 -13.95
C ASP A 290 24.24 -8.23 -14.26
N ALA A 291 24.46 -7.88 -15.53
CA ALA A 291 24.46 -6.49 -15.98
C ALA A 291 23.14 -5.76 -15.65
N ARG A 292 21.99 -6.43 -15.84
CA ARG A 292 20.68 -5.85 -15.53
C ARG A 292 20.42 -5.75 -14.02
N ILE A 293 20.93 -6.69 -13.22
CA ILE A 293 20.87 -6.55 -11.75
C ILE A 293 21.68 -5.34 -11.29
N ALA A 294 22.87 -5.16 -11.86
CA ALA A 294 23.67 -3.98 -11.59
C ALA A 294 22.91 -2.70 -11.98
N ASP A 295 22.33 -2.65 -13.18
CA ASP A 295 21.53 -1.48 -13.61
C ASP A 295 20.33 -1.21 -12.69
N ILE A 296 19.68 -2.24 -12.15
CA ILE A 296 18.59 -2.09 -11.17
C ILE A 296 19.10 -1.51 -9.85
N VAL A 297 20.20 -2.03 -9.32
CA VAL A 297 20.81 -1.53 -8.07
C VAL A 297 21.25 -0.08 -8.26
N TRP A 298 21.91 0.24 -9.36
CA TRP A 298 22.32 1.62 -9.69
C TRP A 298 21.14 2.54 -9.95
N GLY A 299 20.14 2.10 -10.70
CA GLY A 299 18.98 2.91 -11.06
C GLY A 299 18.05 3.19 -9.88
N ASN A 300 18.00 2.33 -8.87
CA ASN A 300 17.06 2.46 -7.76
C ASN A 300 17.73 2.78 -6.41
N VAL A 301 18.80 2.07 -6.05
CA VAL A 301 19.43 2.23 -4.73
C VAL A 301 20.25 3.51 -4.66
N PHE A 302 20.99 3.87 -5.72
CA PHE A 302 21.76 5.12 -5.70
C PHE A 302 20.89 6.37 -5.54
N PRO A 303 19.80 6.58 -6.30
CA PRO A 303 18.90 7.71 -6.06
C PRO A 303 18.30 7.71 -4.67
N LEU A 304 17.92 6.55 -4.12
CA LEU A 304 17.45 6.43 -2.75
C LEU A 304 18.50 6.94 -1.74
N LEU A 305 19.73 6.44 -1.82
CA LEU A 305 20.82 6.84 -0.92
C LEU A 305 21.12 8.34 -1.04
N LEU A 306 21.18 8.87 -2.26
CA LEU A 306 21.45 10.27 -2.53
C LEU A 306 20.35 11.19 -1.97
N VAL A 307 19.09 10.90 -2.31
CA VAL A 307 17.95 11.72 -1.85
C VAL A 307 17.80 11.65 -0.34
N ALA A 308 18.01 10.48 0.28
CA ALA A 308 18.00 10.35 1.74
C ALA A 308 19.11 11.18 2.39
N ALA A 309 20.34 11.15 1.86
CA ALA A 309 21.45 11.96 2.35
C ALA A 309 21.16 13.46 2.22
N VAL A 310 20.63 13.91 1.08
CA VAL A 310 20.23 15.30 0.87
C VAL A 310 19.11 15.71 1.83
N ALA A 311 18.09 14.88 2.01
CA ALA A 311 17.00 15.17 2.93
C ALA A 311 17.51 15.29 4.38
N THR A 312 18.33 14.34 4.84
CA THR A 312 18.97 14.40 6.16
C THR A 312 19.84 15.66 6.31
N PHE A 313 20.62 16.00 5.29
CA PHE A 313 21.44 17.22 5.29
C PHE A 313 20.61 18.50 5.34
N VAL A 314 19.54 18.60 4.55
CA VAL A 314 18.61 19.76 4.58
C VAL A 314 17.98 19.89 5.96
N VAL A 315 17.46 18.80 6.53
CA VAL A 315 16.89 18.83 7.88
C VAL A 315 17.92 19.25 8.92
N LEU A 316 19.16 18.73 8.83
CA LEU A 316 20.27 19.14 9.68
C LEU A 316 20.55 20.64 9.57
N LEU A 317 20.63 21.20 8.36
CA LEU A 317 20.81 22.64 8.14
C LEU A 317 19.68 23.46 8.77
N THR A 318 18.42 23.03 8.62
CA THR A 318 17.29 23.75 9.26
C THR A 318 17.38 23.76 10.79
N ARG A 319 17.96 22.71 11.39
CA ARG A 319 18.13 22.58 12.84
C ARG A 319 19.33 23.35 13.37
N LEU A 320 20.40 23.47 12.58
CA LEU A 320 21.58 24.27 12.88
C LEU A 320 21.32 25.78 12.70
N ASN A 321 20.46 26.15 11.76
CA ASN A 321 20.08 27.54 11.48
C ASN A 321 18.93 28.07 12.34
N LYS A 322 18.42 27.28 13.29
CA LYS A 322 17.44 27.80 14.26
C LYS A 322 18.10 28.89 15.10
N ASP A 323 17.36 29.97 15.34
CA ASP A 323 17.74 30.99 16.31
C ASP A 323 17.99 30.37 17.70
N LYS A 324 18.71 31.09 18.56
CA LYS A 324 19.02 30.63 19.93
C LYS A 324 17.73 30.19 20.63
N ILE A 325 17.62 28.89 20.87
CA ILE A 325 16.53 28.30 21.66
C ILE A 325 16.75 28.73 23.12
N THR A 326 15.79 29.49 23.66
CA THR A 326 15.87 30.06 25.01
C THR A 326 15.56 29.03 26.10
N ASP A 327 14.75 28.03 25.76
CA ASP A 327 14.37 26.93 26.65
C ASP A 327 15.48 25.87 26.69
N GLU A 328 16.01 25.57 27.89
CA GLU A 328 17.12 24.64 28.05
C GLU A 328 16.75 23.18 27.70
N ASP A 329 15.51 22.78 27.95
CA ASP A 329 14.99 21.44 27.65
C ASP A 329 14.80 21.27 26.14
N GLU A 330 14.22 22.27 25.47
CA GLU A 330 14.10 22.28 24.01
C GLU A 330 15.50 22.32 23.35
N ALA A 331 16.43 23.09 23.91
CA ALA A 331 17.81 23.14 23.43
C ALA A 331 18.51 21.79 23.59
N ALA A 332 18.31 21.09 24.72
CA ALA A 332 18.84 19.75 24.97
C ALA A 332 18.27 18.71 24.00
N ALA A 333 16.95 18.76 23.75
CA ALA A 333 16.29 17.90 22.77
C ALA A 333 16.82 18.17 21.35
N ASN A 334 17.00 19.43 20.97
CA ASN A 334 17.55 19.81 19.67
C ASN A 334 19.01 19.34 19.52
N ARG A 335 19.85 19.42 20.56
CA ARG A 335 21.23 18.90 20.53
C ARG A 335 21.28 17.39 20.28
N LYS A 336 20.41 16.61 20.95
CA LYS A 336 20.30 15.16 20.72
C LYS A 336 19.88 14.86 19.28
N GLU A 337 18.90 15.60 18.78
CA GLU A 337 18.39 15.43 17.41
C GLU A 337 19.43 15.82 16.34
N VAL A 338 20.18 16.91 16.55
CA VAL A 338 21.30 17.29 15.69
C VAL A 338 22.37 16.20 15.70
N GLY A 339 22.72 15.67 16.89
CA GLY A 339 23.66 14.55 17.00
C GLY A 339 23.20 13.32 16.22
N ARG A 340 21.89 13.00 16.29
CA ARG A 340 21.27 11.93 15.50
C ARG A 340 21.43 12.14 14.00
N LEU A 341 21.11 13.33 13.51
CA LEU A 341 21.16 13.67 12.09
C LEU A 341 22.59 13.66 11.57
N VAL A 342 23.56 14.14 12.36
CA VAL A 342 24.99 14.07 12.01
C VAL A 342 25.45 12.62 11.93
N ALA A 343 25.13 11.79 12.94
CA ALA A 343 25.50 10.38 12.92
C ALA A 343 24.85 9.63 11.74
N GLY A 344 23.57 9.92 11.47
CA GLY A 344 22.85 9.38 10.32
C GLY A 344 23.46 9.79 8.98
N LEU A 345 23.83 11.07 8.83
CA LEU A 345 24.47 11.57 7.62
C LEU A 345 25.86 10.95 7.41
N VAL A 346 26.66 10.81 8.48
CA VAL A 346 27.94 10.10 8.42
C VAL A 346 27.73 8.65 7.99
N ALA A 347 26.75 7.94 8.57
CA ALA A 347 26.42 6.58 8.17
C ALA A 347 25.99 6.50 6.69
N GLN A 348 25.16 7.43 6.21
CA GLN A 348 24.76 7.51 4.80
C GLN A 348 25.95 7.77 3.87
N VAL A 349 26.88 8.64 4.25
CA VAL A 349 28.12 8.90 3.49
C VAL A 349 29.00 7.65 3.46
N LEU A 350 29.13 6.91 4.57
CA LEU A 350 29.86 5.65 4.60
C LEU A 350 29.21 4.58 3.72
N VAL A 351 27.87 4.48 3.74
CA VAL A 351 27.12 3.55 2.88
C VAL A 351 27.27 3.93 1.40
N LEU A 352 27.21 5.22 1.07
CA LEU A 352 27.51 5.72 -0.28
C LEU A 352 28.95 5.40 -0.68
N GLY A 353 29.92 5.61 0.22
CA GLY A 353 31.31 5.23 0.00
C GLY A 353 31.47 3.73 -0.28
N ALA A 354 30.80 2.88 0.49
CA ALA A 354 30.77 1.43 0.28
C ALA A 354 30.06 1.06 -1.03
N PHE A 355 29.00 1.77 -1.41
CA PHE A 355 28.29 1.55 -2.68
C PHE A 355 29.22 1.73 -3.89
N PHE A 356 30.08 2.74 -3.87
CA PHE A 356 31.08 2.98 -4.93
C PHE A 356 32.32 2.09 -4.79
N GLY A 357 32.86 1.93 -3.58
CA GLY A 357 34.13 1.24 -3.32
C GLY A 357 34.04 -0.28 -3.23
N LEU A 358 32.87 -0.83 -2.88
CA LEU A 358 32.62 -2.25 -2.64
C LEU A 358 31.47 -2.77 -3.51
N ARG A 359 31.39 -2.29 -4.76
CA ARG A 359 30.27 -2.54 -5.69
C ARG A 359 29.81 -3.99 -5.74
N GLY A 360 30.72 -4.94 -5.96
CA GLY A 360 30.37 -6.37 -6.05
C GLY A 360 29.78 -6.93 -4.76
N GLN A 361 30.29 -6.51 -3.59
CA GLN A 361 29.72 -6.92 -2.30
C GLN A 361 28.36 -6.28 -2.05
N PHE A 362 28.16 -5.04 -2.50
CA PHE A 362 26.88 -4.36 -2.37
C PHE A 362 25.82 -5.07 -3.21
N GLU A 363 26.10 -5.36 -4.48
CA GLU A 363 25.20 -6.08 -5.39
C GLU A 363 24.84 -7.47 -4.85
N GLU A 364 25.78 -8.18 -4.21
CA GLU A 364 25.54 -9.52 -3.66
C GLU A 364 24.81 -9.50 -2.30
N LYS A 365 25.13 -8.56 -1.41
CA LYS A 365 24.77 -8.66 0.02
C LYS A 365 23.81 -7.60 0.52
N ALA A 366 23.56 -6.52 -0.24
CA ALA A 366 22.74 -5.39 0.24
C ALA A 366 21.35 -5.85 0.70
N HIS A 367 20.70 -6.73 -0.06
CA HIS A 367 19.40 -7.26 0.30
C HIS A 367 19.42 -7.99 1.65
N GLY A 368 20.29 -9.00 1.80
CA GLY A 368 20.36 -9.82 3.01
C GLY A 368 20.76 -9.05 4.25
N VAL A 369 21.73 -8.13 4.12
CA VAL A 369 22.16 -7.24 5.21
C VAL A 369 21.03 -6.30 5.62
N ALA A 370 20.32 -5.71 4.66
CA ALA A 370 19.21 -4.81 4.95
C ALA A 370 18.03 -5.55 5.61
N ALA A 371 17.63 -6.72 5.08
CA ALA A 371 16.55 -7.52 5.67
C ALA A 371 16.89 -7.95 7.10
N THR A 372 18.11 -8.42 7.34
CA THR A 372 18.55 -8.81 8.69
C THR A 372 18.55 -7.60 9.63
N THR A 373 19.08 -6.47 9.18
CA THR A 373 19.13 -5.23 9.99
C THR A 373 17.73 -4.72 10.32
N LEU A 374 16.80 -4.75 9.36
CA LEU A 374 15.39 -4.39 9.58
C LEU A 374 14.81 -5.20 10.74
N PHE A 375 14.93 -6.53 10.71
CA PHE A 375 14.33 -7.37 11.74
C PHE A 375 15.05 -7.27 13.08
N VAL A 376 16.38 -7.10 13.10
CA VAL A 376 17.10 -6.78 14.35
C VAL A 376 16.54 -5.50 14.98
N CYS A 377 16.36 -4.44 14.19
CA CYS A 377 15.78 -3.19 14.69
C CYS A 377 14.36 -3.39 15.23
N ILE A 378 13.51 -4.15 14.54
CA ILE A 378 12.15 -4.46 15.03
C ILE A 378 12.20 -5.27 16.32
N ILE A 379 13.03 -6.30 16.44
CA ILE A 379 13.19 -7.08 17.68
C ILE A 379 13.56 -6.14 18.84
N LEU A 380 14.49 -5.21 18.62
CA LEU A 380 14.88 -4.22 19.63
C LEU A 380 13.72 -3.27 19.98
N VAL A 381 12.90 -2.86 19.02
CA VAL A 381 11.66 -2.08 19.27
C VAL A 381 10.67 -2.87 20.13
N VAL A 382 10.48 -4.17 19.85
CA VAL A 382 9.62 -5.05 20.67
C VAL A 382 10.16 -5.15 22.10
N LEU A 383 11.47 -5.25 22.28
CA LEU A 383 12.13 -5.27 23.60
C LEU A 383 11.98 -3.95 24.36
N ILE A 384 12.09 -2.80 23.69
CA ILE A 384 11.81 -1.49 24.32
C ILE A 384 10.34 -1.43 24.76
N ASN A 385 9.42 -1.92 23.94
CA ASN A 385 8.01 -2.02 24.30
C ASN A 385 7.79 -2.95 25.51
N HIS A 386 8.51 -4.07 25.59
CA HIS A 386 8.50 -4.94 26.77
C HIS A 386 9.00 -4.20 28.02
N GLN A 387 10.12 -3.49 27.93
CA GLN A 387 10.70 -2.73 29.05
C GLN A 387 9.77 -1.61 29.53
N GLY A 388 9.11 -0.90 28.62
CA GLY A 388 8.12 0.13 28.96
C GLY A 388 6.92 -0.39 29.75
N ARG A 389 6.71 -1.73 29.79
CA ARG A 389 5.65 -2.41 30.55
C ARG A 389 6.12 -2.99 31.88
N VAL A 390 7.39 -2.80 32.26
CA VAL A 390 7.93 -3.27 33.55
C VAL A 390 7.38 -2.45 34.72
N GLN A 391 7.06 -1.18 34.49
CA GLN A 391 6.58 -0.24 35.51
C GLN A 391 5.06 -0.27 35.71
N ASP A 392 4.34 -1.16 35.03
CA ASP A 392 2.89 -1.28 35.14
C ASP A 392 2.53 -2.36 36.20
N PRO A 393 2.06 -1.96 37.40
CA PRO A 393 1.77 -2.89 38.49
C PRO A 393 0.52 -3.74 38.23
N ASP A 394 -0.33 -3.34 37.29
CA ASP A 394 -1.62 -3.97 37.02
C ASP A 394 -1.46 -5.31 36.27
N ASN A 395 -2.43 -6.22 36.46
CA ASN A 395 -2.40 -7.54 35.83
C ASN A 395 -2.43 -7.47 34.29
N GLU A 396 -3.13 -6.51 33.72
CA GLU A 396 -3.14 -6.25 32.26
C GLU A 396 -1.77 -5.78 31.75
N GLY A 397 -1.06 -4.97 32.55
CA GLY A 397 0.33 -4.59 32.32
C GLY A 397 1.27 -5.79 32.30
N LYS A 398 1.15 -6.67 33.31
CA LYS A 398 1.93 -7.90 33.42
C LYS A 398 1.68 -8.85 32.25
N LYS A 399 0.43 -9.07 31.85
CA LYS A 399 0.08 -9.92 30.70
C LYS A 399 0.68 -9.38 29.41
N SER A 400 0.50 -8.08 29.15
CA SER A 400 1.08 -7.41 27.99
C SER A 400 2.60 -7.55 27.99
N ARG A 401 3.27 -7.32 29.12
CA ARG A 401 4.73 -7.49 29.25
C ARG A 401 5.20 -8.87 28.79
N HIS A 402 4.55 -9.94 29.22
CA HIS A 402 4.93 -11.31 28.84
C HIS A 402 4.71 -11.57 27.34
N ILE A 403 3.63 -11.05 26.77
CA ILE A 403 3.35 -11.19 25.33
C ILE A 403 4.47 -10.58 24.48
N TYR A 404 4.91 -9.35 24.78
CA TYR A 404 5.99 -8.71 24.02
C TYR A 404 7.33 -9.44 24.19
N LEU A 405 7.61 -10.01 25.37
CA LEU A 405 8.80 -10.83 25.58
C LEU A 405 8.77 -12.10 24.73
N ILE A 406 7.62 -12.79 24.70
CA ILE A 406 7.43 -13.99 23.86
C ILE A 406 7.63 -13.63 22.38
N VAL A 407 6.98 -12.56 21.91
CA VAL A 407 7.14 -12.09 20.52
C VAL A 407 8.60 -11.79 20.20
N ALA A 408 9.32 -11.10 21.09
CA ALA A 408 10.74 -10.79 20.87
C ALA A 408 11.63 -12.05 20.83
N ILE A 409 11.42 -13.00 21.74
CA ILE A 409 12.20 -14.26 21.79
C ILE A 409 11.93 -15.10 20.56
N VAL A 410 10.65 -15.26 20.19
CA VAL A 410 10.25 -16.04 19.02
C VAL A 410 10.83 -15.39 17.75
N MET A 411 10.68 -14.07 17.60
CA MET A 411 11.22 -13.33 16.45
C MET A 411 12.75 -13.36 16.36
N ALA A 412 13.44 -13.33 17.49
CA ALA A 412 14.90 -13.50 17.52
C ALA A 412 15.32 -14.92 17.14
N ALA A 413 14.60 -15.94 17.61
CA ALA A 413 14.87 -17.33 17.27
C ALA A 413 14.58 -17.62 15.79
N THR A 414 13.50 -17.10 15.23
CA THR A 414 13.17 -17.24 13.80
C THR A 414 14.17 -16.51 12.92
N LEU A 415 14.60 -15.30 13.29
CA LEU A 415 15.67 -14.59 12.58
C LEU A 415 16.99 -15.36 12.62
N ALA A 416 17.39 -15.86 13.80
CA ALA A 416 18.62 -16.65 13.94
C ALA A 416 18.56 -17.93 13.10
N ALA A 417 17.42 -18.62 13.09
CA ALA A 417 17.19 -19.77 12.22
C ALA A 417 17.28 -19.40 10.74
N CYS A 418 16.70 -18.27 10.33
CA CYS A 418 16.75 -17.78 8.95
C CYS A 418 18.20 -17.55 8.50
N VAL A 419 18.98 -16.81 9.30
CA VAL A 419 20.40 -16.54 9.02
C VAL A 419 21.21 -17.83 8.97
N LEU A 420 20.99 -18.75 9.93
CA LEU A 420 21.69 -20.03 9.98
C LEU A 420 21.42 -20.87 8.73
N VAL A 421 20.16 -21.00 8.31
CA VAL A 421 19.78 -21.79 7.14
C VAL A 421 20.36 -21.18 5.85
N HIS A 422 20.33 -19.85 5.70
CA HIS A 422 20.96 -19.15 4.57
C HIS A 422 22.48 -19.37 4.51
N ILE A 423 23.16 -19.44 5.65
CA ILE A 423 24.61 -19.72 5.72
C ILE A 423 24.92 -21.19 5.42
N MET A 424 24.11 -22.12 5.95
CA MET A 424 24.38 -23.56 5.86
C MET A 424 24.13 -24.13 4.45
N ARG A 425 23.48 -23.39 3.53
CA ARG A 425 23.15 -23.83 2.15
C ARG A 425 22.54 -25.26 2.12
N GLY A 426 21.70 -25.58 3.10
CA GLY A 426 21.09 -26.91 3.22
C GLY A 426 19.99 -27.12 2.18
N GLY A 427 19.93 -28.32 1.59
CA GLY A 427 18.96 -28.74 0.56
C GLY A 427 17.51 -28.87 1.02
N TRP A 428 17.01 -27.93 1.82
CA TRP A 428 15.62 -27.83 2.28
C TRP A 428 15.00 -26.52 1.77
N PRO A 429 14.66 -26.45 0.47
CA PRO A 429 14.35 -25.18 -0.18
C PRO A 429 13.13 -24.48 0.43
N HIS A 430 12.11 -25.25 0.81
CA HIS A 430 10.88 -24.71 1.41
C HIS A 430 11.02 -24.36 2.90
N LEU A 431 12.09 -24.78 3.57
CA LEU A 431 12.33 -24.42 4.98
C LEU A 431 12.67 -22.93 5.11
N ILE A 432 13.43 -22.37 4.17
CA ILE A 432 13.74 -20.94 4.11
C ILE A 432 12.44 -20.14 4.00
N LEU A 433 11.58 -20.50 3.04
CA LEU A 433 10.27 -19.88 2.87
C LEU A 433 9.44 -19.94 4.17
N ALA A 434 9.38 -21.11 4.82
CA ALA A 434 8.59 -21.28 6.05
C ALA A 434 9.09 -20.38 7.20
N ILE A 435 10.41 -20.26 7.37
CA ILE A 435 11.00 -19.43 8.42
C ILE A 435 10.81 -17.93 8.09
N GLU A 436 11.00 -17.52 6.84
CA GLU A 436 10.74 -16.14 6.40
C GLU A 436 9.26 -15.76 6.56
N LEU A 437 8.33 -16.69 6.27
CA LEU A 437 6.91 -16.53 6.51
C LEU A 437 6.60 -16.36 8.00
N GLY A 438 7.24 -17.15 8.86
CA GLY A 438 7.13 -17.00 10.32
C GLY A 438 7.53 -15.59 10.77
N LEU A 439 8.68 -15.11 10.29
CA LEU A 439 9.22 -13.80 10.67
C LEU A 439 8.31 -12.62 10.27
N ILE A 440 7.71 -12.65 9.07
CA ILE A 440 6.76 -11.59 8.66
C ILE A 440 5.41 -11.70 9.39
N VAL A 441 4.97 -12.92 9.73
CA VAL A 441 3.76 -13.14 10.53
C VAL A 441 3.95 -12.61 11.94
N GLU A 442 5.12 -12.83 12.55
CA GLU A 442 5.47 -12.30 13.87
C GLU A 442 5.52 -10.77 13.87
N PHE A 443 6.06 -10.16 12.79
CA PHE A 443 6.03 -8.72 12.59
C PHE A 443 4.58 -8.20 12.54
N ALA A 444 3.72 -8.83 11.74
CA ALA A 444 2.31 -8.44 11.66
C ALA A 444 1.58 -8.64 13.00
N ALA A 445 1.87 -9.73 13.71
CA ALA A 445 1.30 -10.02 15.02
C ALA A 445 1.67 -8.94 16.05
N PHE A 446 2.94 -8.51 16.08
CA PHE A 446 3.38 -7.40 16.93
C PHE A 446 2.54 -6.14 16.70
N TRP A 447 2.41 -5.69 15.44
CA TRP A 447 1.65 -4.48 15.12
C TRP A 447 0.15 -4.64 15.39
N ALA A 448 -0.42 -5.82 15.17
CA ALA A 448 -1.82 -6.11 15.48
C ALA A 448 -2.08 -6.06 17.00
N ILE A 449 -1.21 -6.68 17.80
CA ILE A 449 -1.27 -6.65 19.27
C ILE A 449 -1.20 -5.21 19.77
N GLN A 450 -0.22 -4.43 19.30
CA GLN A 450 -0.05 -3.05 19.71
C GLN A 450 -1.25 -2.18 19.29
N THR A 451 -1.83 -2.42 18.11
CA THR A 451 -3.05 -1.74 17.62
C THR A 451 -4.22 -1.95 18.56
N GLY A 452 -4.47 -3.21 18.95
CA GLY A 452 -5.55 -3.56 19.88
C GLY A 452 -5.34 -3.02 21.29
N GLU A 453 -4.09 -3.00 21.76
CA GLU A 453 -3.73 -2.53 23.09
C GLU A 453 -3.90 -1.01 23.24
N LEU A 454 -3.29 -0.20 22.35
CA LEU A 454 -3.32 1.26 22.52
C LEU A 454 -4.57 1.93 21.94
N LYS A 455 -5.39 1.22 21.15
CA LYS A 455 -6.66 1.72 20.57
C LYS A 455 -6.56 3.12 19.93
N GLY A 456 -5.40 3.41 19.33
CA GLY A 456 -5.07 4.69 18.69
C GLY A 456 -4.21 5.64 19.51
N ALA A 457 -4.03 5.46 20.83
CA ALA A 457 -3.05 6.25 21.56
C ALA A 457 -1.65 6.08 20.93
N ALA A 458 -0.93 7.20 20.79
CA ALA A 458 0.41 7.23 20.24
C ALA A 458 1.37 6.37 21.07
N ASN A 459 1.32 6.63 22.38
CA ASN A 459 2.16 6.06 23.41
C ASN A 459 1.29 5.76 24.65
N ARG A 460 1.76 4.91 25.56
CA ARG A 460 1.11 4.79 26.88
C ARG A 460 1.24 6.12 27.63
N PRO A 461 0.22 6.53 28.40
CA PRO A 461 0.37 7.65 29.31
C PRO A 461 1.52 7.36 30.29
N PRO A 462 2.33 8.38 30.67
CA PRO A 462 3.33 8.19 31.72
C PRO A 462 2.66 7.65 32.98
N ALA A 463 3.35 6.76 33.69
CA ALA A 463 2.87 6.29 34.98
C ALA A 463 2.60 7.49 35.89
N PRO A 464 1.46 7.55 36.59
CA PRO A 464 1.22 8.62 37.53
C PRO A 464 2.36 8.65 38.56
N PRO A 465 2.83 9.85 38.98
CA PRO A 465 3.84 9.95 40.03
C PRO A 465 3.38 9.15 41.25
N ASN A 466 4.28 8.40 41.87
CA ASN A 466 3.99 7.62 43.09
C ASN A 466 3.19 8.48 44.08
N GLY A 467 1.90 8.17 44.27
CA GLY A 467 1.02 8.86 45.21
C GLY A 467 -0.10 9.72 44.62
N ALA A 468 -0.23 9.86 43.29
CA ALA A 468 -1.43 10.49 42.71
C ALA A 468 -2.62 9.51 42.77
N PRO A 469 -3.76 9.88 43.38
CA PRO A 469 -4.95 9.04 43.37
C PRO A 469 -5.36 8.73 41.92
N GLN A 470 -5.60 7.46 41.63
CA GLN A 470 -6.32 7.08 40.42
C GLN A 470 -7.70 7.73 40.52
N ASP A 471 -8.01 8.67 39.64
CA ASP A 471 -9.39 9.11 39.43
C ASP A 471 -10.16 7.89 38.96
N THR A 472 -10.85 7.23 39.90
CA THR A 472 -11.80 6.17 39.61
C THR A 472 -12.81 6.77 38.64
N ALA A 473 -12.93 6.16 37.46
CA ALA A 473 -13.85 6.55 36.41
C ALA A 473 -15.32 6.22 36.76
N ASP A 474 -15.75 6.62 37.95
CA ASP A 474 -17.15 6.72 38.37
C ASP A 474 -17.41 8.19 38.68
N GLY A 475 -17.60 8.99 37.64
CA GLY A 475 -18.09 10.36 37.79
C GLY A 475 -19.47 10.36 38.47
N PRO A 476 -19.76 11.30 39.38
CA PRO A 476 -21.10 11.41 39.96
C PRO A 476 -22.13 11.70 38.86
N PRO A 477 -23.38 11.23 39.00
CA PRO A 477 -24.43 11.49 38.03
C PRO A 477 -24.61 13.00 37.85
N ALA A 478 -24.65 13.42 36.59
CA ALA A 478 -24.83 14.81 36.18
C ALA A 478 -26.00 15.46 36.92
N ASN A 479 -25.74 16.64 37.50
CA ASN A 479 -26.67 17.44 38.27
C ASN A 479 -28.03 17.63 37.57
N GLN A 480 -29.05 17.54 38.43
CA GLN A 480 -30.40 18.06 38.23
C GLN A 480 -30.38 19.57 37.93
N PRO A 481 -31.40 20.12 37.24
CA PRO A 481 -31.45 21.54 36.93
C PRO A 481 -31.59 22.38 38.19
N GLU A 482 -30.63 23.30 38.39
CA GLU A 482 -30.64 24.36 39.41
C GLU A 482 -31.94 25.17 39.31
N GLN A 483 -32.74 25.10 40.38
CA GLN A 483 -33.85 26.04 40.61
C GLN A 483 -33.23 27.40 40.97
N LEU A 484 -33.60 28.44 40.23
CA LEU A 484 -33.39 29.83 40.63
C LEU A 484 -34.15 30.09 41.95
N GLU A 485 -33.43 30.29 43.05
CA GLU A 485 -33.94 31.00 44.21
C GLU A 485 -33.64 32.50 44.03
N ASP A 486 -34.73 33.28 43.91
CA ASP A 486 -34.75 34.74 43.99
C ASP A 486 -34.27 35.18 45.37
N ALA A 487 -33.07 35.75 45.43
CA ALA A 487 -32.62 36.56 46.55
C ALA A 487 -32.83 38.05 46.20
N ALA A 488 -33.74 38.66 46.95
CA ALA A 488 -34.10 40.07 46.93
C ALA A 488 -32.88 41.01 47.07
N ASP A 489 -32.94 42.15 46.39
CA ASP A 489 -32.16 43.34 46.74
C ASP A 489 -33.06 44.60 46.64
N PRO A 490 -32.87 45.60 47.52
CA PRO A 490 -33.84 46.67 47.76
C PRO A 490 -33.65 47.88 46.82
N ALA A 491 -34.72 48.66 46.72
CA ALA A 491 -34.85 49.87 45.92
C ALA A 491 -33.77 50.96 46.18
N PRO A 492 -33.43 51.78 45.18
CA PRO A 492 -32.95 53.13 45.41
C PRO A 492 -34.05 54.16 45.19
N ALA A 493 -34.03 55.15 46.07
CA ALA A 493 -34.94 56.28 46.14
C ALA A 493 -34.85 57.23 44.94
N ASN A 494 -35.98 57.86 44.65
CA ASN A 494 -36.14 59.09 43.88
C ASN A 494 -35.20 60.21 44.37
N GLN A 495 -34.65 60.99 43.43
CA GLN A 495 -34.49 62.44 43.55
C GLN A 495 -34.19 63.09 42.18
N ASP A 496 -35.20 63.82 41.68
CA ASP A 496 -35.17 65.15 41.04
C ASP A 496 -34.07 65.52 40.03
N ALA A 497 -34.48 65.71 38.76
CA ALA A 497 -34.45 66.99 38.00
C ALA A 497 -34.81 66.76 36.53
#